data_AF-A0A954EMR5-F1
#
_entry.id   AF-A0A954EMR5-F1
#
_cell.length_a   1.000
_cell.length_b   1.000
_cell.length_c   1.000
_cell.angle_alpha   90.00
_cell.angle_beta   90.00
_cell.angle_gamma   90.00
#
_symmetry.space_group_name_H-M   'P 1'
#
loop_
_entity.id
_entity.type
_entity.pdbx_description
1 polymer ?
#
loop_
_entity_poly.entity_id
_entity_poly.type
_entity_poly.pdbx_seq_one_letter_code
_entity_poly.pdbx_strand_id
1 'polypeptide(L)'
;MTKFMMILAVVVLVGCSSNPSNQIDVPGKGAGDSLGASANESDAALDEAAVIRIAEQAVQANDTWADRAEYSAMKDGDEWIVLVWRIPKVPGGHRSVRIDAAGKVIDYTRGA
;
A
#
# COMPACT_ATOMS: atom_id res chain seq x y z
N MET A 1 -0.02 25.40 -30.02
CA MET A 1 -0.59 25.99 -28.80
C MET A 1 0.09 25.37 -27.61
N THR A 2 1.06 26.08 -27.06
CA THR A 2 1.84 25.73 -25.87
C THR A 2 0.95 25.89 -24.64
N LYS A 3 0.73 24.84 -23.83
CA LYS A 3 0.16 25.06 -22.49
C LYS A 3 0.39 23.89 -21.52
N PHE A 4 1.26 24.18 -20.55
CA PHE A 4 1.34 23.70 -19.16
C PHE A 4 1.65 22.23 -18.88
N MET A 5 2.95 21.97 -18.92
CA MET A 5 3.72 21.27 -17.89
C MET A 5 3.15 21.51 -16.48
N MET A 6 2.71 20.44 -15.81
CA MET A 6 2.36 20.44 -14.39
C MET A 6 3.37 19.56 -13.67
N ILE A 7 4.35 20.21 -13.03
CA ILE A 7 5.34 19.57 -12.16
C ILE A 7 4.63 19.22 -10.86
N LEU A 8 4.40 17.94 -10.63
CA LEU A 8 3.93 17.44 -9.33
C LEU A 8 5.17 17.18 -8.46
N ALA A 9 5.48 18.10 -7.56
CA ALA A 9 6.51 17.89 -6.55
C ALA A 9 5.94 16.98 -5.44
N VAL A 10 6.37 15.72 -5.42
CA VAL A 10 6.10 14.82 -4.29
C VAL A 10 7.24 14.97 -3.29
N VAL A 11 6.95 15.67 -2.19
CA VAL A 11 7.83 15.76 -1.02
C VAL A 11 7.70 14.45 -0.24
N VAL A 12 8.74 13.61 -0.24
CA VAL A 12 8.84 12.45 0.65
C VAL A 12 9.61 12.90 1.89
N LEU A 13 8.88 13.18 2.98
CA LEU A 13 9.48 13.39 4.29
C LEU A 13 9.95 12.04 4.85
N VAL A 14 11.25 11.81 4.85
CA VAL A 14 11.89 10.76 5.64
C VAL A 14 12.01 11.27 7.07
N GLY A 15 11.08 10.88 7.93
CA GLY A 15 11.17 11.11 9.36
C GLY A 15 11.64 9.84 10.08
N CYS A 16 12.90 9.81 10.50
CA CYS A 16 13.38 8.88 11.53
C CYS A 16 13.50 9.64 12.85
N SER A 17 12.78 9.23 13.91
CA SER A 17 13.21 9.43 15.31
C SER A 17 12.31 8.67 16.29
N SER A 18 12.87 7.68 16.98
CA SER A 18 12.26 6.92 18.07
C SER A 18 12.63 7.54 19.43
N ASN A 19 11.69 7.68 20.38
CA ASN A 19 11.71 7.11 21.76
C ASN A 19 10.49 7.60 22.60
N PRO A 20 9.93 6.79 23.53
CA PRO A 20 8.63 7.03 24.16
C PRO A 20 8.73 7.67 25.55
N SER A 21 7.66 8.36 25.98
CA SER A 21 7.44 8.68 27.39
C SER A 21 5.98 8.45 27.77
N ASN A 22 5.81 7.43 28.61
CA ASN A 22 4.62 7.07 29.35
C ASN A 22 4.32 8.12 30.43
N GLN A 23 3.13 8.71 30.43
CA GLN A 23 2.40 8.95 31.68
C GLN A 23 0.90 9.13 31.44
N ILE A 24 0.13 8.33 32.16
CA ILE A 24 -1.34 8.26 32.21
C ILE A 24 -1.87 9.34 33.17
N ASP A 25 -2.94 10.04 32.78
CA ASP A 25 -3.94 10.61 33.72
C ASP A 25 -5.33 10.66 33.03
N VAL A 26 -6.35 10.14 33.70
CA VAL A 26 -7.79 10.11 33.36
C VAL A 26 -8.52 10.89 34.46
N PRO A 27 -9.78 11.38 34.37
CA PRO A 27 -10.77 11.22 33.29
C PRO A 27 -11.59 12.48 32.93
N GLY A 28 -11.84 12.69 31.62
CA GLY A 28 -12.67 13.79 31.11
C GLY A 28 -13.73 13.32 30.13
N LYS A 29 -14.98 13.33 30.59
CA LYS A 29 -16.22 13.01 29.88
C LYS A 29 -16.44 13.91 28.65
N GLY A 30 -16.61 13.33 27.47
CA GLY A 30 -17.04 14.05 26.26
C GLY A 30 -17.16 13.13 25.05
N ALA A 31 -18.36 13.06 24.46
CA ALA A 31 -18.65 12.34 23.23
C ALA A 31 -18.03 13.05 22.01
N GLY A 32 -17.56 12.28 21.04
CA GLY A 32 -17.10 12.80 19.75
C GLY A 32 -16.44 11.72 18.92
N ASP A 33 -17.15 11.30 17.87
CA ASP A 33 -16.67 10.48 16.77
C ASP A 33 -15.27 10.90 16.30
N SER A 34 -14.35 9.95 16.25
CA SER A 34 -13.16 10.01 15.40
C SER A 34 -12.59 8.60 15.26
N LEU A 35 -12.72 8.09 14.04
CA LEU A 35 -12.10 6.88 13.52
C LEU A 35 -10.59 6.95 13.72
N GLY A 36 -10.11 6.48 14.88
CA GLY A 36 -8.71 6.28 15.17
C GLY A 36 -8.25 4.93 14.62
N ALA A 37 -8.05 4.83 13.31
CA ALA A 37 -7.23 3.78 12.73
C ALA A 37 -5.77 4.02 13.15
N SER A 38 -5.41 3.58 14.34
CA SER A 38 -4.03 3.63 14.82
C SER A 38 -3.79 2.53 15.86
N ALA A 39 -3.68 1.30 15.38
CA ALA A 39 -3.06 0.15 16.05
C ALA A 39 -2.71 -0.82 14.91
N ASN A 40 -1.47 -1.23 14.62
CA ASN A 40 -0.29 -1.47 15.44
C ASN A 40 0.95 -1.30 14.56
N GLU A 41 1.88 -0.42 14.92
CA GLU A 41 3.30 -0.65 14.58
C GLU A 41 3.85 -1.66 15.58
N SER A 42 3.65 -2.95 15.32
CA SER A 42 4.21 -4.00 16.18
C SER A 42 4.32 -5.28 15.39
N ASP A 43 5.45 -5.52 14.70
CA ASP A 43 5.92 -6.85 14.23
C ASP A 43 4.81 -7.81 13.71
N ALA A 44 3.74 -7.24 13.17
CA ALA A 44 2.53 -7.97 12.86
C ALA A 44 2.75 -8.41 11.43
N ALA A 45 3.01 -9.70 11.28
CA ALA A 45 3.17 -10.31 9.98
C ALA A 45 2.05 -9.79 9.06
N LEU A 46 2.45 -9.21 7.91
CA LEU A 46 1.52 -8.69 6.92
C LEU A 46 0.46 -9.73 6.57
N ASP A 47 -0.80 -9.30 6.70
CA ASP A 47 -1.94 -10.08 6.24
C ASP A 47 -2.23 -9.82 4.75
N GLU A 48 -3.02 -10.72 4.17
CA GLU A 48 -3.38 -10.69 2.75
C GLU A 48 -4.07 -9.38 2.34
N ALA A 49 -4.93 -8.82 3.20
CA ALA A 49 -5.68 -7.61 2.88
C ALA A 49 -4.78 -6.37 2.85
N ALA A 50 -3.82 -6.28 3.77
CA ALA A 50 -2.80 -5.24 3.77
C ALA A 50 -1.91 -5.33 2.52
N VAL A 51 -1.50 -6.53 2.15
CA VAL A 51 -0.70 -6.80 0.95
C VAL A 51 -1.44 -6.41 -0.33
N ILE A 52 -2.73 -6.74 -0.43
CA ILE A 52 -3.57 -6.33 -1.58
C ILE A 52 -3.65 -4.81 -1.68
N ARG A 53 -3.82 -4.08 -0.57
CA ARG A 53 -3.85 -2.61 -0.58
C ARG A 53 -2.53 -2.00 -1.05
N ILE A 54 -1.40 -2.57 -0.64
CA ILE A 54 -0.07 -2.14 -1.10
C ILE A 54 0.05 -2.37 -2.62
N ALA A 55 -0.36 -3.54 -3.11
CA ALA A 55 -0.36 -3.83 -4.54
C ALA A 55 -1.30 -2.90 -5.32
N GLU A 56 -2.48 -2.60 -4.79
CA GLU A 56 -3.41 -1.64 -5.39
C GLU A 56 -2.77 -0.25 -5.54
N GLN A 57 -2.13 0.27 -4.49
CA GLN A 57 -1.41 1.54 -4.55
C GLN A 57 -0.29 1.52 -5.59
N ALA A 58 0.46 0.42 -5.68
CA ALA A 58 1.51 0.26 -6.68
C ALA A 58 0.93 0.25 -8.11
N VAL A 59 -0.20 -0.43 -8.33
CA VAL A 59 -0.85 -0.48 -9.65
C VAL A 59 -1.45 0.88 -10.00
N GLN A 60 -2.10 1.57 -9.06
CA GLN A 60 -2.61 2.93 -9.27
C GLN A 60 -1.50 3.91 -9.68
N ALA A 61 -0.29 3.77 -9.14
CA ALA A 61 0.85 4.62 -9.46
C ALA A 61 1.46 4.34 -10.85
N ASN A 62 1.32 3.12 -11.38
CA ASN A 62 2.00 2.67 -12.61
C ASN A 62 1.05 2.46 -13.80
N ASP A 63 -0.24 2.30 -13.56
CA ASP A 63 -1.21 1.85 -14.55
C ASP A 63 -2.57 2.55 -14.36
N THR A 64 -3.23 2.89 -15.47
CA THR A 64 -4.50 3.65 -15.48
C THR A 64 -5.75 2.76 -15.38
N TRP A 65 -5.60 1.53 -14.90
CA TRP A 65 -6.67 0.53 -14.90
C TRP A 65 -6.81 -0.20 -13.56
N ALA A 66 -6.16 0.31 -12.51
CA ALA A 66 -6.18 -0.27 -11.17
C ALA A 66 -7.60 -0.42 -10.58
N ASP A 67 -8.51 0.48 -10.97
CA ASP A 67 -9.93 0.53 -10.60
C ASP A 67 -10.77 -0.61 -11.21
N ARG A 68 -10.24 -1.26 -12.24
CA ARG A 68 -10.85 -2.41 -12.93
C ARG A 68 -9.91 -3.60 -12.96
N ALA A 69 -9.30 -3.89 -11.82
CA ALA A 69 -8.38 -5.01 -11.65
C ALA A 69 -8.91 -6.03 -10.63
N GLU A 70 -8.60 -7.30 -10.87
CA GLU A 70 -8.73 -8.37 -9.88
C GLU A 70 -7.36 -8.63 -9.25
N TYR A 71 -7.33 -8.76 -7.92
CA TYR A 71 -6.11 -8.98 -7.13
C TYR A 71 -6.18 -10.36 -6.49
N SER A 72 -5.08 -11.11 -6.56
CA SER A 72 -4.92 -12.38 -5.87
C SER A 72 -3.54 -12.42 -5.24
N ALA A 73 -3.48 -12.59 -3.93
CA ALA A 73 -2.24 -12.63 -3.18
C ALA A 73 -1.90 -14.07 -2.79
N MET A 74 -0.60 -14.37 -2.83
CA MET A 74 -0.04 -15.65 -2.41
C MET A 74 1.22 -15.37 -1.59
N LYS A 75 1.35 -16.05 -0.45
CA LYS A 75 2.56 -15.98 0.38
C LYS A 75 3.62 -16.92 -0.19
N ASP A 76 4.84 -16.42 -0.35
CA ASP A 76 6.02 -17.14 -0.83
C ASP A 76 7.18 -16.92 0.16
N GLY A 77 7.30 -17.81 1.14
CA GLY A 77 8.23 -17.64 2.27
C GLY A 77 7.89 -16.41 3.11
N ASP A 78 8.85 -15.50 3.23
CA ASP A 78 8.69 -14.21 3.92
C ASP A 78 8.17 -13.10 3.00
N GLU A 79 7.98 -13.39 1.71
CA GLU A 79 7.46 -12.45 0.73
C GLU A 79 6.00 -12.77 0.37
N TRP A 80 5.38 -11.81 -0.30
CA TRP A 80 4.09 -11.94 -0.92
C TRP A 80 4.20 -11.66 -2.41
N ILE A 81 3.50 -12.47 -3.20
CA ILE A 81 3.32 -12.26 -4.63
C ILE A 81 1.85 -11.92 -4.85
N VAL A 82 1.58 -10.76 -5.41
CA VAL A 82 0.23 -10.35 -5.82
C VAL A 82 0.14 -10.39 -7.33
N LEU A 83 -0.71 -11.29 -7.84
CA LEU A 83 -1.09 -11.33 -9.23
C LEU A 83 -2.27 -10.38 -9.46
N VAL A 84 -2.08 -9.41 -10.35
CA VAL A 84 -3.07 -8.39 -10.66
C VAL A 84 -3.50 -8.56 -12.11
N TRP A 85 -4.76 -8.82 -12.35
CA TRP A 85 -5.33 -8.92 -13.70
C TRP A 85 -6.15 -7.69 -14.03
N ARG A 86 -5.81 -7.01 -15.13
CA ARG A 86 -6.71 -6.03 -15.74
C ARG A 86 -7.97 -6.73 -16.23
N ILE A 87 -9.13 -6.10 -16.00
CA ILE A 87 -10.42 -6.56 -16.51
C ILE A 87 -10.87 -5.70 -17.71
N PRO A 88 -11.33 -6.31 -18.82
CA PRO A 88 -11.33 -7.76 -19.10
C PRO A 88 -9.91 -8.34 -19.23
N LYS A 89 -9.75 -9.62 -18.89
CA LYS A 89 -8.46 -10.32 -18.95
C LYS A 89 -7.99 -10.41 -20.40
N VAL A 90 -6.78 -9.93 -20.66
CA VAL A 90 -6.12 -9.96 -21.96
C VAL A 90 -4.70 -10.50 -21.82
N PRO A 91 -4.13 -11.16 -22.84
CA PRO A 91 -2.70 -11.51 -22.86
C PRO A 91 -1.82 -10.27 -22.58
N GLY A 92 -0.76 -10.43 -21.78
CA GLY A 92 0.06 -9.31 -21.28
C GLY A 92 -0.66 -8.30 -20.34
N GLY A 93 -1.94 -8.54 -20.03
CA GLY A 93 -2.79 -7.66 -19.23
C GLY A 93 -2.65 -7.83 -17.72
N HIS A 94 -1.61 -8.51 -17.25
CA HIS A 94 -1.40 -8.76 -15.82
C HIS A 94 -0.11 -8.12 -15.30
N ARG A 95 -0.04 -7.98 -13.98
CA ARG A 95 1.14 -7.57 -13.22
C ARG A 95 1.40 -8.59 -12.13
N SER A 96 2.68 -8.78 -11.81
CA SER A 96 3.10 -9.46 -10.60
C SER A 96 3.80 -8.44 -9.72
N VAL A 97 3.31 -8.26 -8.50
CA VAL A 97 3.88 -7.35 -7.50
C VAL A 97 4.46 -8.20 -6.39
N ARG A 98 5.77 -8.10 -6.14
CA ARG A 98 6.41 -8.77 -5.01
C ARG A 98 6.57 -7.79 -3.86
N ILE A 99 6.17 -8.19 -2.67
CA ILE A 99 6.15 -7.38 -1.45
C ILE A 99 6.90 -8.15 -0.36
N ASP A 100 7.89 -7.52 0.27
CA ASP A 100 8.64 -8.15 1.36
C ASP A 100 7.86 -8.18 2.69
N ALA A 101 8.41 -8.85 3.70
CA ALA A 101 7.82 -8.96 5.04
C ALA A 101 7.60 -7.61 5.76
N ALA A 102 8.24 -6.54 5.29
CA ALA A 102 8.08 -5.19 5.82
C ALA A 102 7.04 -4.37 5.04
N GLY A 103 6.44 -4.93 3.99
CA GLY A 103 5.41 -4.28 3.19
C GLY A 103 5.97 -3.42 2.07
N LYS A 104 7.25 -3.56 1.76
CA LYS A 104 7.89 -2.84 0.67
C LYS A 104 7.73 -3.61 -0.63
N VAL A 105 7.30 -2.91 -1.69
CA VAL A 105 7.33 -3.46 -3.05
C VAL A 105 8.78 -3.60 -3.49
N ILE A 106 9.20 -4.83 -3.74
CA ILE A 106 10.57 -5.18 -4.16
C ILE A 106 10.66 -5.55 -5.65
N ASP A 107 9.54 -5.90 -6.28
CA ASP A 107 9.46 -6.10 -7.72
C ASP A 107 8.08 -5.72 -8.28
N TYR A 108 8.08 -5.21 -9.51
CA TYR A 108 6.87 -4.89 -10.27
C TYR A 108 7.05 -5.36 -11.72
N THR A 109 6.61 -6.59 -11.98
CA THR A 109 6.78 -7.23 -13.29
C THR A 109 5.52 -7.09 -14.13
N ARG A 110 5.70 -6.67 -15.39
CA ARG A 110 4.65 -6.67 -16.41
C ARG A 110 4.61 -8.01 -17.13
N GLY A 111 3.43 -8.63 -17.16
CA GLY A 111 3.20 -9.82 -17.96
C GLY A 111 3.38 -9.56 -19.45
N ALA A 112 3.91 -10.55 -20.17
CA ALA A 112 4.01 -10.56 -21.64
C ALA A 112 2.75 -11.15 -22.30
#